data_AF-A0A930Y560-F1
#
_entry.id   AF-A0A930Y560-F1
#
_cell.length_a   1.000
_cell.length_b   1.000
_cell.length_c   1.000
_cell.angle_alpha   90.00
_cell.angle_beta   90.00
_cell.angle_gamma   90.00
#
_symmetry.space_group_name_H-M   'P 1'
#
loop_
_entity.id
_entity.type
_entity.pdbx_description
1 polymer ?
#
loop_
_entity_poly.entity_id
_entity_poly.type
_entity_poly.pdbx_seq_one_letter_code
_entity_poly.pdbx_strand_id
1 'polypeptide(L)'
;MNTQQHTFNNQAGLVSAQQDIQLITNILQNQQGTIQSQHNLTITAPNLTNQQKGKLLALEQLSITSQQLDNQTGLIQANQVTIATQQR
;
A
#
# COMPACT_ATOMS: atom_id res chain seq x y z
N MET A 1 -14.19 -8.60 21.72
CA MET A 1 -14.53 -8.37 20.30
C MET A 1 -13.24 -8.54 19.52
N ASN A 2 -13.16 -9.55 18.64
CA ASN A 2 -11.96 -9.95 17.92
C ASN A 2 -12.13 -9.59 16.45
N THR A 3 -11.57 -8.47 15.97
CA THR A 3 -11.74 -8.00 14.59
C THR A 3 -10.48 -8.25 13.76
N GLN A 4 -10.06 -9.52 13.62
CA GLN A 4 -8.84 -9.92 12.90
C GLN A 4 -8.80 -9.52 11.40
N GLN A 5 -9.78 -8.79 10.87
CA GLN A 5 -9.99 -8.62 9.43
C GLN A 5 -10.29 -7.17 9.02
N HIS A 6 -9.56 -6.19 9.54
CA HIS A 6 -9.54 -4.88 8.87
C HIS A 6 -8.86 -5.07 7.51
N THR A 7 -9.66 -5.11 6.45
CA THR A 7 -9.23 -5.20 5.06
C THR A 7 -9.53 -3.88 4.38
N PHE A 8 -8.51 -3.29 3.77
CA PHE A 8 -8.66 -2.15 2.87
C PHE A 8 -8.62 -2.66 1.43
N ASN A 9 -9.70 -2.47 0.70
CA ASN A 9 -9.84 -2.95 -0.68
C ASN A 9 -9.98 -1.75 -1.64
N ASN A 10 -9.01 -1.58 -2.52
CA ASN A 10 -9.01 -0.60 -3.59
C ASN A 10 -8.96 -1.31 -4.96
N GLN A 11 -10.13 -1.77 -5.41
CA GLN A 11 -10.32 -2.40 -6.71
C GLN A 11 -10.81 -1.39 -7.73
N ALA A 12 -10.04 -1.17 -8.80
CA ALA A 12 -10.32 -0.15 -9.84
C ALA A 12 -10.61 1.27 -9.29
N GLY A 13 -10.26 1.54 -8.03
CA GLY A 13 -10.50 2.80 -7.35
C GLY A 13 -9.28 3.72 -7.33
N LEU A 14 -9.51 4.96 -6.92
CA LEU A 14 -8.48 5.97 -6.73
C LEU A 14 -8.51 6.48 -5.28
N VAL A 15 -7.38 6.34 -4.61
CA VAL A 15 -7.10 7.01 -3.33
C VAL A 15 -6.00 8.02 -3.60
N SER A 16 -6.26 9.31 -3.39
CA SER A 16 -5.27 10.35 -3.64
C SER A 16 -5.31 11.45 -2.59
N ALA A 17 -4.13 11.99 -2.28
CA ALA A 17 -3.99 13.16 -1.42
C ALA A 17 -2.83 14.05 -1.89
N GLN A 18 -2.98 15.37 -1.68
CA GLN A 18 -1.91 16.35 -1.91
C GLN A 18 -0.84 16.33 -0.80
N GLN A 19 -1.13 15.65 0.31
CA GLN A 19 -0.27 15.54 1.48
C GLN A 19 -0.09 14.04 1.79
N ASP A 20 0.45 13.75 2.97
CA ASP A 20 0.73 12.38 3.40
C ASP A 20 -0.52 11.50 3.43
N ILE A 21 -0.31 10.24 3.02
CA ILE A 21 -1.28 9.16 3.22
C ILE A 21 -0.68 8.17 4.22
N GLN A 22 -1.41 7.88 5.28
CA GLN A 22 -1.10 6.78 6.21
C GLN A 22 -2.21 5.72 6.15
N LEU A 23 -1.86 4.51 5.72
CA LEU A 23 -2.75 3.36 5.67
C LEU A 23 -2.28 2.29 6.66
N ILE A 24 -3.11 2.04 7.69
CA ILE A 24 -2.88 0.99 8.68
C ILE A 24 -4.05 0.01 8.62
N THR A 25 -3.77 -1.22 8.23
CA THR A 25 -4.78 -2.26 8.01
C THR A 25 -4.15 -3.65 8.21
N ASN A 26 -4.94 -4.71 8.41
CA ASN A 26 -4.38 -6.07 8.44
C ASN A 26 -4.08 -6.60 7.04
N ILE A 27 -4.99 -6.28 6.11
CA ILE A 27 -4.91 -6.67 4.71
C ILE A 27 -5.09 -5.41 3.85
N LEU A 28 -4.21 -5.19 2.89
CA LEU A 28 -4.37 -4.19 1.84
C LEU A 28 -4.43 -4.91 0.49
N GLN A 29 -5.52 -4.74 -0.25
CA GLN A 29 -5.69 -5.26 -1.61
C GLN A 29 -5.86 -4.10 -2.58
N ASN A 30 -4.89 -3.90 -3.46
CA ASN A 30 -4.94 -2.91 -4.53
C ASN A 30 -4.87 -3.64 -5.88
N GLN A 31 -5.98 -3.70 -6.61
CA GLN A 31 -6.08 -4.42 -7.88
C GLN A 31 -6.70 -3.51 -8.92
N GLN A 32 -5.99 -3.26 -10.03
CA GLN A 32 -6.39 -2.27 -11.05
C GLN A 32 -6.63 -0.84 -10.48
N GLY A 33 -6.39 -0.62 -9.19
CA GLY A 33 -6.57 0.64 -8.49
C GLY A 33 -5.28 1.43 -8.32
N THR A 34 -5.40 2.69 -7.94
CA THR A 34 -4.27 3.58 -7.66
C THR A 34 -4.39 4.17 -6.26
N ILE A 35 -3.32 4.09 -5.49
CA ILE A 35 -3.12 4.82 -4.24
C ILE A 35 -1.93 5.75 -4.47
N GLN A 36 -2.13 7.06 -4.37
CA GLN A 36 -1.10 8.05 -4.66
C GLN A 36 -1.05 9.20 -3.65
N SER A 37 0.15 9.53 -3.16
CA SER A 37 0.41 10.76 -2.41
C SER A 37 1.32 11.70 -3.20
N GLN A 38 1.03 13.01 -3.16
CA GLN A 38 1.96 14.03 -3.65
C GLN A 38 3.07 14.38 -2.66
N HIS A 39 3.11 13.72 -1.49
CA HIS A 39 4.20 13.80 -0.52
C HIS A 39 4.59 12.37 -0.11
N ASN A 40 4.35 11.93 1.13
CA ASN A 40 4.69 10.57 1.59
C ASN A 40 3.51 9.60 1.59
N LEU A 41 3.78 8.34 1.25
CA LEU A 41 2.85 7.22 1.39
C LEU A 41 3.41 6.20 2.39
N THR A 42 2.78 6.10 3.56
CA THR A 42 3.11 5.09 4.57
C THR A 42 2.03 4.01 4.60
N ILE A 43 2.43 2.76 4.39
CA ILE A 43 1.54 1.59 4.44
C ILE A 43 2.07 0.62 5.50
N THR A 44 1.23 0.30 6.47
CA THR A 44 1.46 -0.78 7.42
C THR A 44 0.36 -1.82 7.23
N ALA A 45 0.72 -2.95 6.63
CA ALA A 45 -0.18 -4.05 6.38
C ALA A 45 0.58 -5.39 6.41
N PRO A 46 0.31 -6.29 7.36
CA PRO A 46 0.90 -7.62 7.37
C PRO A 46 0.77 -8.35 6.03
N ASN A 47 -0.38 -8.23 5.36
CA ASN A 47 -0.60 -8.78 4.03
C ASN A 47 -0.93 -7.66 3.03
N LEU A 48 -0.04 -7.43 2.08
CA LEU A 48 -0.21 -6.43 1.03
C LEU A 48 -0.23 -7.10 -0.34
N THR A 49 -1.29 -6.93 -1.12
CA THR A 49 -1.32 -7.26 -2.54
C THR A 49 -1.51 -6.01 -3.38
N ASN A 50 -0.61 -5.83 -4.36
CA ASN A 50 -0.68 -4.82 -5.39
C ASN A 50 -0.52 -5.52 -6.75
N GLN A 51 -1.64 -5.92 -7.34
CA GLN A 51 -1.65 -6.79 -8.51
C GLN A 51 -2.51 -6.21 -9.64
N GLN A 52 -2.50 -6.86 -10.80
CA GLN A 52 -3.36 -6.53 -11.93
C GLN A 52 -3.29 -5.05 -12.31
N LYS A 53 -2.09 -4.50 -12.55
CA LYS A 53 -1.87 -3.07 -12.84
C LYS A 53 -2.23 -2.13 -11.67
N GLY A 54 -2.31 -2.65 -10.45
CA GLY A 54 -2.41 -1.85 -9.23
C GLY A 54 -1.18 -0.94 -9.06
N LYS A 55 -1.39 0.28 -8.55
CA LYS A 55 -0.34 1.29 -8.36
C LYS A 55 -0.31 1.82 -6.93
N LEU A 56 0.87 1.81 -6.32
CA LEU A 56 1.19 2.50 -5.07
C LEU A 56 2.26 3.55 -5.38
N LEU A 57 1.90 4.82 -5.27
CA LEU A 57 2.71 5.95 -5.73
C LEU A 57 2.92 6.96 -4.60
N ALA A 58 4.14 7.48 -4.48
CA ALA A 58 4.43 8.66 -3.69
C ALA A 58 5.34 9.59 -4.48
N LEU A 59 5.26 10.90 -4.25
CA LEU A 59 6.22 11.82 -4.86
C LEU A 59 7.56 11.74 -4.13
N GLU A 60 7.55 11.76 -2.79
CA GLU A 60 8.76 11.80 -1.97
C GLU A 60 9.15 10.41 -1.46
N GLN A 61 8.54 9.96 -0.36
CA GLN A 61 8.85 8.68 0.24
C GLN A 61 7.66 7.72 0.20
N LEU A 62 7.91 6.47 -0.16
CA LEU A 62 6.97 5.37 0.01
C LEU A 62 7.57 4.35 0.97
N SER A 63 6.91 4.19 2.13
CA SER A 63 7.32 3.25 3.17
C SER A 63 6.28 2.14 3.35
N ILE A 64 6.69 0.89 3.14
CA ILE A 64 5.85 -0.29 3.36
C ILE A 64 6.41 -1.09 4.53
N THR A 65 5.56 -1.41 5.51
CA THR A 65 5.84 -2.41 6.53
C THR A 65 4.85 -3.56 6.36
N SER A 66 5.35 -4.76 6.05
CA SER A 66 4.51 -5.93 5.77
C SER A 66 5.19 -7.24 6.19
N GLN A 67 4.42 -8.31 6.39
CA GLN A 67 4.99 -9.67 6.51
C GLN A 67 5.07 -10.31 5.12
N GLN A 68 4.03 -10.10 4.31
CA GLN A 68 3.93 -10.53 2.93
C GLN A 68 3.57 -9.34 2.04
N LEU A 69 4.34 -9.18 0.97
CA LEU A 69 4.12 -8.20 -0.09
C LEU A 69 4.12 -8.91 -1.43
N ASP A 70 2.98 -8.88 -2.13
CA ASP A 70 2.89 -9.31 -3.52
C ASP A 70 2.67 -8.11 -4.43
N ASN A 71 3.69 -7.81 -5.24
CA ASN A 71 3.68 -6.75 -6.24
C ASN A 71 4.04 -7.27 -7.64
N GLN A 72 3.86 -8.56 -7.93
CA GLN A 72 4.38 -9.17 -9.17
C GLN A 72 3.80 -8.57 -10.46
N THR A 73 2.57 -8.06 -10.40
CA THR A 73 1.87 -7.48 -11.55
C THR A 73 1.41 -6.04 -11.30
N GLY A 74 1.97 -5.40 -10.27
CA GLY A 74 1.69 -4.02 -9.88
C GLY A 74 2.93 -3.13 -9.96
N LEU A 75 2.73 -1.85 -9.67
CA LEU A 75 3.77 -0.83 -9.61
C LEU A 75 3.86 -0.22 -8.21
N ILE A 76 5.08 -0.19 -7.68
CA ILE A 76 5.45 0.60 -6.49
C ILE A 76 6.50 1.60 -6.95
N GLN A 77 6.23 2.90 -6.77
CA GLN A 77 7.14 3.94 -7.25
C GLN A 77 7.12 5.18 -6.35
N ALA A 78 8.31 5.68 -6.03
CA ALA A 78 8.55 6.96 -5.36
C ALA A 78 9.99 7.43 -5.58
N ASN A 79 10.33 8.66 -5.19
CA ASN A 79 11.73 9.11 -5.18
C ASN A 79 12.58 8.26 -4.21
N GLN A 80 11.99 7.83 -3.09
CA GLN A 80 12.58 6.87 -2.18
C GLN A 80 11.58 5.79 -1.79
N VAL A 81 11.97 4.52 -1.91
CA VAL A 81 11.16 3.38 -1.48
C VAL A 81 11.87 2.66 -0.35
N THR A 82 11.16 2.43 0.76
CA THR A 82 11.62 1.61 1.88
C THR A 82 10.62 0.51 2.14
N ILE A 83 11.08 -0.74 2.14
CA ILE A 83 10.24 -1.91 2.44
C ILE A 83 10.86 -2.62 3.64
N ALA A 84 10.12 -2.63 4.75
CA ALA A 84 10.45 -3.38 5.95
C ALA A 84 9.61 -4.65 5.99
N THR A 85 10.28 -5.80 6.01
CA THR A 85 9.62 -7.09 6.23
C THR A 85 9.72 -7.47 7.70
N GLN A 86 8.59 -7.80 8.32
CA GLN A 86 8.56 -8.28 9.70
C GLN A 86 8.17 -9.75 9.68
N GLN A 87 9.14 -10.64 9.90
CA GLN A 87 8.85 -12.05 10.18
C GLN A 87 8.44 -12.16 11.65
N ARG A 88 7.39 -12.93 11.93
CA ARG A 88 6.98 -13.24 13.31
C ARG A 88 7.99 -14.14 14.01
#